data_AF-A0A497E1I6-F1
#
_entry.id   AF-A0A497E1I6-F1
#
_cell.length_a   1.000
_cell.length_b   1.000
_cell.length_c   1.000
_cell.angle_alpha   90.00
_cell.angle_beta   90.00
_cell.angle_gamma   90.00
#
_symmetry.space_group_name_H-M   'P 1'
#
loop_
_entity.id
_entity.type
_entity.pdbx_description
1 polymer ?
#
loop_
_entity_poly.entity_id
_entity_poly.type
_entity_poly.pdbx_seq_one_letter_code
_entity_poly.pdbx_strand_id
1 'polypeptide(L)'
;MVRSNELSVISLDKMAVVSRSEIIHRVLSDQRVSYWLSTTFSPPEKLPHLEINPLLVLEKKKLLWRTEIKEVRGGDQREILVILIWSEAFTGRIIGRKFYPWLKEEELRALLEKD
;
A
#
# COMPACT_ATOMS: atom_id res chain seq x y z
N MET A 1 -21.90 24.61 46.61
CA MET A 1 -22.22 25.32 45.36
C MET A 1 -21.36 24.69 44.26
N VAL A 2 -22.04 23.96 43.37
CA VAL A 2 -21.73 23.52 41.99
C VAL A 2 -20.28 23.65 41.46
N ARG A 3 -19.68 22.46 41.20
CA ARG A 3 -18.89 21.99 40.00
C ARG A 3 -17.59 22.76 39.63
N SER A 4 -16.58 22.18 39.00
CA SER A 4 -16.56 21.04 38.09
C SER A 4 -15.25 20.27 38.19
N ASN A 5 -15.42 18.97 38.37
CA ASN A 5 -14.50 17.93 37.99
C ASN A 5 -14.51 17.87 36.45
N GLU A 6 -13.56 18.47 35.75
CA GLU A 6 -13.33 18.21 34.33
C GLU A 6 -11.83 18.06 34.11
N LEU A 7 -11.32 16.93 34.61
CA LEU A 7 -10.18 16.27 33.96
C LEU A 7 -10.49 16.23 32.47
N SER A 8 -9.67 16.93 31.72
CA SER A 8 -9.65 16.98 30.27
C SER A 8 -10.05 15.62 29.70
N VAL A 9 -11.25 15.57 29.15
CA VAL A 9 -11.64 14.57 28.17
C VAL A 9 -10.51 14.59 27.16
N ILE A 10 -9.63 13.58 27.19
CA ILE A 10 -8.75 13.27 26.08
C ILE A 10 -9.72 12.98 24.96
N SER A 11 -10.02 14.00 24.18
CA SER A 11 -10.87 13.86 23.04
C SER A 11 -10.10 12.98 22.08
N LEU A 12 -10.44 11.69 22.07
CA LEU A 12 -10.25 10.77 20.96
C LEU A 12 -11.11 11.24 19.77
N ASP A 13 -11.08 12.55 19.49
CA ASP A 13 -11.78 13.20 18.40
C ASP A 13 -11.12 12.72 17.11
N LYS A 14 -11.78 11.76 16.48
CA LYS A 14 -11.73 11.54 15.03
C LYS A 14 -10.31 11.38 14.49
N MET A 15 -9.67 10.25 14.78
CA MET A 15 -8.56 9.82 13.94
C MET A 15 -9.11 9.54 12.53
N ALA A 16 -9.01 10.53 11.64
CA ALA A 16 -9.42 10.40 10.26
C ALA A 16 -8.45 9.45 9.55
N VAL A 17 -9.00 8.47 8.84
CA VAL A 17 -8.21 7.59 7.98
C VAL A 17 -7.63 8.44 6.83
N VAL A 18 -6.34 8.28 6.58
CA VAL A 18 -5.63 8.93 5.48
C VAL A 18 -6.29 8.57 4.16
N SER A 19 -6.51 9.59 3.33
CA SER A 19 -7.19 9.42 2.05
C SER A 19 -6.39 8.54 1.08
N ARG A 20 -7.10 7.89 0.14
CA ARG A 20 -6.48 7.10 -0.93
C ARG A 20 -5.39 7.89 -1.66
N SER A 21 -5.68 9.12 -2.08
CA SER A 21 -4.74 9.98 -2.83
C SER A 21 -3.46 10.26 -2.05
N GLU A 22 -3.57 10.49 -0.74
CA GLU A 22 -2.41 10.73 0.11
C GLU A 22 -1.55 9.47 0.28
N ILE A 23 -2.17 8.29 0.41
CA ILE A 23 -1.42 7.02 0.44
C ILE A 23 -0.68 6.79 -0.89
N ILE A 24 -1.32 7.04 -2.03
CA ILE A 24 -0.66 6.95 -3.34
C ILE A 24 0.58 7.84 -3.37
N HIS A 25 0.42 9.11 -2.99
CA HIS A 25 1.52 10.07 -2.98
C HIS A 25 2.67 9.60 -2.09
N ARG A 26 2.37 9.13 -0.87
CA ARG A 26 3.39 8.63 0.07
C ARG A 26 4.11 7.39 -0.45
N VAL A 27 3.36 6.46 -1.05
CA VAL A 27 3.91 5.25 -1.67
C VAL A 27 4.86 5.60 -2.81
N LEU A 28 4.44 6.49 -3.73
CA LEU A 28 5.28 6.89 -4.86
C LEU A 28 6.49 7.74 -4.44
N SER A 29 6.36 8.48 -3.33
CA SER A 29 7.45 9.25 -2.73
C SER A 29 8.43 8.40 -1.90
N ASP A 30 8.11 7.13 -1.63
CA ASP A 30 9.03 6.23 -0.92
C ASP A 30 10.27 6.00 -1.77
N GLN A 31 11.44 6.34 -1.23
CA GLN A 31 12.69 6.29 -1.98
C GLN A 31 12.97 4.90 -2.58
N ARG A 32 12.61 3.81 -1.86
CA ARG A 32 12.82 2.46 -2.37
C ARG A 32 11.86 2.15 -3.51
N VAL A 33 10.58 2.48 -3.35
CA VAL A 33 9.59 2.30 -4.42
C VAL A 33 9.96 3.14 -5.64
N SER A 34 10.26 4.42 -5.46
CA SER A 34 10.67 5.33 -6.54
C SER A 34 11.94 4.86 -7.26
N TYR A 35 12.96 4.44 -6.51
CA TYR A 35 14.16 3.83 -7.08
C TYR A 35 13.81 2.58 -7.89
N TRP A 36 12.98 1.72 -7.33
CA TRP A 36 12.63 0.45 -7.97
C TRP A 36 11.81 0.64 -9.25
N LEU A 37 10.84 1.56 -9.23
CA LEU A 37 10.07 1.97 -10.41
C LEU A 37 10.93 2.61 -11.51
N SER A 38 12.12 3.10 -11.17
CA SER A 38 13.01 3.78 -12.13
C SER A 38 14.18 2.92 -12.63
N THR A 39 14.53 1.80 -11.98
CA THR A 39 15.86 1.17 -12.21
C THR A 39 15.90 -0.28 -12.68
N THR A 40 14.88 -1.11 -12.49
CA THR A 40 15.07 -2.57 -12.66
C THR A 40 14.80 -3.11 -14.08
N PHE A 41 15.77 -2.87 -14.96
CA PHE A 41 16.30 -3.77 -16.02
C PHE A 41 15.63 -3.92 -17.40
N SER A 42 14.51 -3.27 -17.64
CA SER A 42 14.12 -2.67 -18.92
C SER A 42 13.22 -1.50 -18.56
N PRO A 43 13.19 -0.39 -19.31
CA PRO A 43 12.16 0.61 -19.07
C PRO A 43 10.81 -0.12 -19.09
N PRO A 44 9.99 0.01 -18.04
CA PRO A 44 8.61 -0.43 -18.09
C PRO A 44 8.01 0.04 -19.40
N GLU A 45 7.51 -0.88 -20.23
CA GLU A 45 6.85 -0.47 -21.48
C GLU A 45 5.63 0.41 -21.18
N LYS A 46 5.11 0.31 -19.96
CA LYS A 46 4.00 1.10 -19.44
C LYS A 46 4.31 1.54 -18.02
N LEU A 47 3.77 2.70 -17.65
CA LEU A 47 3.79 3.14 -16.26
C LEU A 47 3.13 2.08 -15.36
N PRO A 48 3.68 1.85 -14.15
CA PRO A 48 3.15 0.87 -13.22
C PRO A 48 1.70 1.21 -12.85
N HIS A 49 0.83 0.21 -12.91
CA HIS A 49 -0.54 0.40 -12.43
C HIS A 49 -0.57 0.24 -10.92
N LEU A 50 -1.13 1.23 -10.23
CA LEU A 50 -1.19 1.28 -8.77
C LEU A 50 -2.63 1.14 -8.27
N GLU A 51 -2.87 0.06 -7.56
CA GLU A 51 -4.14 -0.27 -6.93
C GLU A 51 -4.01 -0.14 -5.40
N ILE A 52 -5.06 0.36 -4.74
CA ILE A 52 -5.12 0.42 -3.29
C ILE A 52 -6.31 -0.40 -2.83
N ASN A 53 -6.07 -1.33 -1.93
CA ASN A 53 -7.10 -2.20 -1.37
C ASN A 53 -7.58 -1.64 0.00
N PRO A 54 -8.77 -0.99 0.06
CA PRO A 54 -9.38 -0.53 1.31
C PRO A 54 -9.91 -1.65 2.20
N LEU A 55 -10.21 -2.82 1.64
CA LEU A 55 -10.84 -3.91 2.38
C LEU A 55 -9.94 -4.41 3.50
N LEU A 56 -8.61 -4.32 3.34
CA LEU A 56 -7.65 -4.69 4.38
C LEU A 56 -7.74 -3.84 5.66
N VAL A 57 -8.18 -2.59 5.55
CA VAL A 57 -8.49 -1.74 6.72
C VAL A 57 -9.67 -2.33 7.51
N LEU A 58 -10.62 -2.96 6.80
CA LEU A 58 -11.86 -3.50 7.35
C LEU A 58 -11.70 -4.96 7.83
N GLU A 59 -10.96 -5.80 7.11
CA GLU A 59 -10.93 -7.25 7.30
C GLU A 59 -9.89 -7.73 8.34
N LYS A 60 -8.69 -7.13 8.40
CA LYS A 60 -7.58 -7.69 9.20
C LYS A 60 -7.49 -7.20 10.65
N LYS A 61 -8.48 -6.48 11.18
CA LYS A 61 -8.45 -5.80 12.51
C LYS A 61 -7.19 -4.95 12.75
N LYS A 62 -6.44 -4.65 11.69
CA LYS A 62 -5.25 -3.82 11.67
C LYS A 62 -5.55 -2.69 10.71
N LEU A 63 -5.47 -1.47 11.20
CA LEU A 63 -5.76 -0.26 10.45
C LEU A 63 -4.64 -0.01 9.43
N LEU A 64 -4.64 -0.79 8.35
CA LEU A 64 -3.59 -0.82 7.33
C LEU A 64 -4.17 -0.68 5.92
N TRP A 65 -3.61 0.25 5.17
CA TRP A 65 -3.74 0.31 3.73
C TRP A 65 -2.76 -0.68 3.08
N ARG A 66 -3.24 -1.47 2.11
CA ARG A 66 -2.37 -2.19 1.18
C ARG A 66 -2.40 -1.50 -0.17
N THR A 67 -1.23 -1.19 -0.67
CA THR A 67 -1.02 -0.70 -2.03
C THR A 67 -0.31 -1.79 -2.81
N GLU A 68 -0.85 -2.08 -3.97
CA GLU A 68 -0.35 -3.09 -4.90
C GLU A 68 0.01 -2.40 -6.21
N ILE A 69 1.26 -2.56 -6.62
CA ILE A 69 1.76 -2.00 -7.86
C ILE A 69 2.08 -3.17 -8.78
N LYS A 70 1.45 -3.20 -9.95
CA LYS A 70 1.63 -4.26 -10.95
C LYS A 70 2.17 -3.70 -12.25
N GLU A 71 3.07 -4.46 -12.85
CA GLU A 71 3.59 -4.20 -14.17
C GLU A 71 3.70 -5.52 -14.95
N VAL A 72 3.25 -5.49 -16.22
CA VAL A 72 3.31 -6.64 -17.12
C VAL A 72 4.39 -6.37 -18.17
N ARG A 73 5.28 -7.33 -18.36
CA ARG A 73 6.33 -7.23 -19.38
C ARG A 73 5.71 -7.19 -20.78
N GLY A 74 6.08 -6.21 -21.61
CA GLY A 74 5.38 -6.00 -22.88
C GLY A 74 5.82 -6.88 -24.07
N GLY A 75 6.74 -7.82 -23.85
CA GLY A 75 7.11 -8.84 -24.85
C GLY A 75 6.50 -10.23 -24.62
N ASP A 76 6.21 -10.61 -23.37
CA ASP A 76 5.68 -11.93 -23.01
C ASP A 76 4.64 -11.76 -21.88
N GLN A 77 3.37 -12.05 -22.17
CA GLN A 77 2.22 -11.75 -21.30
C GLN A 77 2.16 -12.60 -20.01
N ARG A 78 3.24 -13.32 -19.67
CA ARG A 78 3.26 -14.35 -18.63
C ARG A 78 4.03 -13.96 -17.38
N GLU A 79 4.77 -12.85 -17.40
CA GLU A 79 5.55 -12.36 -16.26
C GLU A 79 4.97 -11.04 -15.75
N ILE A 80 4.65 -11.03 -14.45
CA ILE A 80 4.06 -9.90 -13.73
C ILE A 80 4.95 -9.55 -12.57
N LEU A 81 5.29 -8.28 -12.53
CA LEU A 81 6.03 -7.68 -11.46
C LEU A 81 5.04 -7.14 -10.44
N VAL A 82 5.26 -7.42 -9.14
CA VAL A 82 4.35 -7.01 -8.07
C VAL A 82 5.11 -6.40 -6.90
N ILE A 83 4.71 -5.18 -6.53
CA ILE A 83 5.17 -4.52 -5.30
C ILE A 83 3.98 -4.42 -4.37
N LEU A 84 4.09 -5.01 -3.18
CA LEU A 84 3.10 -4.90 -2.11
C LEU A 84 3.64 -4.00 -1.02
N ILE A 85 2.85 -2.99 -0.65
CA ILE A 85 3.23 -2.00 0.35
C ILE A 85 2.10 -1.92 1.38
N TRP A 86 2.47 -1.98 2.66
CA TRP A 86 1.54 -1.80 3.76
C TRP A 86 1.85 -0.49 4.47
N SER A 87 0.81 0.34 4.62
CA SER A 87 0.89 1.62 5.31
C SER A 87 -0.15 1.70 6.41
N GLU A 88 0.17 2.35 7.52
CA GLU A 88 -0.79 2.65 8.57
C GLU A 88 -1.92 3.54 8.06
N ALA A 89 -3.16 3.21 8.42
CA ALA A 89 -4.34 3.89 7.91
C ALA A 89 -4.50 5.31 8.45
N PHE A 90 -4.00 5.61 9.65
CA PHE A 90 -4.14 6.93 10.27
C PHE A 90 -2.94 7.86 10.07
N THR A 91 -1.74 7.30 9.91
CA THR A 91 -0.50 8.09 9.78
C THR A 91 0.03 8.10 8.35
N GLY A 92 -0.43 7.15 7.51
CA GLY A 92 0.13 6.92 6.19
C GLY A 92 1.56 6.40 6.21
N ARG A 93 2.08 6.00 7.38
CA ARG A 93 3.45 5.49 7.52
C ARG A 93 3.56 4.12 6.90
N ILE A 94 4.52 3.95 5.99
CA ILE A 94 4.83 2.64 5.41
C ILE A 94 5.49 1.76 6.49
N ILE A 95 4.86 0.63 6.81
CA ILE A 95 5.33 -0.34 7.80
C ILE A 95 5.94 -1.59 7.15
N GLY A 96 5.67 -1.84 5.87
CA GLY A 96 6.13 -3.03 5.19
C GLY A 96 6.15 -2.85 3.68
N ARG A 97 7.08 -3.56 3.03
CA ARG A 97 7.22 -3.61 1.57
C ARG A 97 7.64 -5.02 1.18
N LYS A 98 7.08 -5.59 0.13
CA LYS A 98 7.55 -6.81 -0.51
C LYS A 98 7.64 -6.56 -2.01
N PHE A 99 8.75 -6.98 -2.61
CA PHE A 99 9.04 -6.82 -4.03
C PHE A 99 9.13 -8.21 -4.63
N TYR A 100 8.30 -8.46 -5.64
CA TYR A 100 8.27 -9.71 -6.36
C TYR A 100 8.57 -9.42 -7.83
N PRO A 101 9.83 -9.57 -8.26
CA PRO A 101 10.20 -9.34 -9.65
C PRO A 101 9.71 -10.51 -10.52
N TRP A 102 9.03 -10.19 -11.62
CA TRP A 102 8.74 -11.10 -12.74
C TRP A 102 8.15 -12.46 -12.33
N LEU A 103 7.14 -12.45 -11.47
CA LEU A 103 6.36 -13.63 -11.13
C LEU A 103 5.64 -14.15 -12.36
N LYS A 104 5.62 -15.47 -12.54
CA LYS A 104 4.69 -16.09 -13.49
C LYS A 104 3.25 -15.91 -13.00
N GLU A 105 2.29 -15.92 -13.92
CA GLU A 105 0.87 -15.79 -13.57
C GLU A 105 0.41 -16.85 -12.54
N GLU A 106 0.93 -18.07 -12.62
CA GLU A 106 0.66 -19.14 -11.66
C GLU A 106 1.19 -18.82 -10.26
N GLU A 107 2.37 -18.21 -10.16
CA GLU A 107 2.98 -17.79 -8.89
C GLU A 107 2.22 -16.61 -8.28
N LEU A 108 1.70 -15.71 -9.13
CA LEU A 108 0.83 -14.62 -8.71
C LEU A 108 -0.47 -15.15 -8.10
N ARG A 109 -1.13 -16.14 -8.74
CA ARG A 109 -2.34 -16.76 -8.18
C ARG A 109 -2.06 -17.40 -6.82
N ALA A 110 -0.96 -18.13 -6.70
CA ALA A 110 -0.55 -18.75 -5.44
C ALA A 110 -0.26 -17.73 -4.32
N LEU A 111 0.21 -16.53 -4.67
CA LEU A 111 0.38 -15.43 -3.71
C LEU A 111 -0.96 -14.83 -3.27
N LEU A 112 -1.92 -14.70 -4.18
CA LEU A 112 -3.23 -14.13 -3.89
C LEU A 112 -4.12 -15.07 -3.06
N GLU A 113 -3.94 -16.39 -3.17
CA GLU A 113 -4.70 -17.37 -2.36
C GLU A 113 -4.20 -17.49 -0.91
N LYS A 114 -2.99 -17.02 -0.62
CA LYS A 114 -2.34 -17.17 0.71
C LYS A 114 -2.45 -15.95 1.62
N ASP A 115 -2.83 -14.79 1.10
CA ASP A 115 -2.86 -13.49 1.83
C ASP A 115 -4.28 -13.01 2.15
#